data_AF-A0A1L7NP81-F1
#
_entry.id   AF-A0A1L7NP81-F1
#
_cell.length_a   1.000
_cell.length_b   1.000
_cell.length_c   1.000
_cell.angle_alpha   90.00
_cell.angle_beta   90.00
_cell.angle_gamma   90.00
#
_symmetry.space_group_name_H-M   'P 1'
#
loop_
_entity.id
_entity.type
_entity.pdbx_description
1 polymer ?
#
loop_
_entity_poly.entity_id
_entity_poly.type
_entity_poly.pdbx_seq_one_letter_code
_entity_poly.pdbx_strand_id
1 'polypeptide(L)'
;MDVASSDYGQLWPQYGYEPWSAEVEVFHNPMALHPVPNELIPEVTHWREVNGRVESESFFDVSILRSRTLVLSANAKVPSLDELLTATSPPEL
;
A
#
# COMPACT_ATOMS: atom_id res chain seq x y z
N MET A 1 -0.62 4.17 19.15
CA MET A 1 0.42 3.16 19.43
C MET A 1 1.76 3.83 19.26
N ASP A 2 2.75 3.54 20.11
CA ASP A 2 4.10 4.10 19.99
C ASP A 2 4.95 3.15 19.14
N VAL A 3 5.59 3.65 18.08
CA VAL A 3 6.42 2.86 17.15
C VAL A 3 7.66 2.27 17.82
N ALA A 4 8.11 2.84 18.94
CA ALA A 4 9.24 2.32 19.70
C ALA A 4 8.83 1.29 20.77
N SER A 5 7.54 1.03 20.94
CA SER A 5 7.04 0.09 21.94
C SER A 5 7.25 -1.36 21.51
N SER A 6 7.39 -2.26 22.49
CA SER A 6 7.40 -3.70 22.25
C SER A 6 6.09 -4.16 21.57
N ASP A 7 4.97 -3.59 21.96
CA ASP A 7 3.64 -3.93 21.43
C ASP A 7 3.54 -3.66 19.93
N TYR A 8 4.19 -2.60 19.45
CA TYR A 8 4.28 -2.30 18.02
C TYR A 8 5.13 -3.34 17.27
N GLY A 9 6.28 -3.71 17.81
CA GLY A 9 7.14 -4.74 17.22
C GLY A 9 6.46 -6.12 17.14
N GLN A 10 5.52 -6.41 18.05
CA GLN A 10 4.75 -7.67 18.03
C GLN A 10 3.72 -7.75 16.89
N LEU A 11 3.48 -6.67 16.15
CA LEU A 11 2.71 -6.72 14.91
C LEU A 11 3.42 -7.55 13.81
N TRP A 12 4.74 -7.69 13.91
CA TRP A 12 5.57 -8.53 13.04
C TRP A 12 6.33 -9.57 13.88
N PRO A 13 5.66 -10.63 14.35
CA PRO A 13 6.22 -11.57 15.33
C PRO A 13 7.47 -12.32 14.84
N GLN A 14 7.66 -12.43 13.52
CA GLN A 14 8.83 -13.07 12.92
C GLN A 14 10.12 -12.24 13.10
N TYR A 15 9.99 -10.91 13.23
CA TYR A 15 11.12 -9.98 13.30
C TYR A 15 11.21 -9.29 14.67
N GLY A 16 10.07 -9.04 15.33
CA GLY A 16 9.98 -8.27 16.58
C GLY A 16 10.13 -6.76 16.38
N TYR A 17 10.10 -6.29 15.14
CA TYR A 17 10.14 -4.89 14.71
C TYR A 17 9.52 -4.77 13.31
N GLU A 18 9.18 -3.56 12.87
CA GLU A 18 8.66 -3.30 11.52
C GLU A 18 9.73 -3.56 10.43
N PRO A 19 9.53 -4.56 9.56
CA PRO A 19 10.43 -4.80 8.43
C PRO A 19 10.40 -3.61 7.46
N TRP A 20 11.55 -3.25 6.88
CA TRP A 20 11.63 -2.16 5.91
C TRP A 20 10.72 -2.37 4.68
N SER A 21 10.44 -3.64 4.36
CA SER A 21 9.62 -4.10 3.25
C SER A 21 8.12 -4.02 3.53
N ALA A 22 7.70 -3.86 4.80
CA ALA A 22 6.29 -3.98 5.21
C ALA A 22 5.36 -2.99 4.49
N GLU A 23 5.86 -1.78 4.23
CA GLU A 23 5.09 -0.71 3.59
C GLU A 23 5.61 -0.38 2.18
N VAL A 24 6.43 -1.27 1.60
CA VAL A 24 6.89 -1.14 0.21
C VAL A 24 5.93 -1.90 -0.70
N GLU A 25 5.58 -1.25 -1.81
CA GLU A 25 4.66 -1.80 -2.80
C GLU A 25 5.30 -1.82 -4.18
N VAL A 26 5.09 -2.89 -4.94
CA VAL A 26 5.58 -3.06 -6.32
C VAL A 26 4.41 -3.26 -7.27
N PHE A 27 4.24 -2.32 -8.19
CA PHE A 27 3.27 -2.42 -9.26
C PHE A 27 3.93 -3.01 -10.50
N HIS A 28 3.52 -4.21 -10.88
CA HIS A 28 4.08 -4.91 -12.03
C HIS A 28 3.45 -4.43 -13.33
N ASN A 29 4.28 -4.03 -14.28
CA ASN A 29 3.83 -3.74 -15.64
C ASN A 29 3.56 -5.07 -16.39
N PRO A 30 2.30 -5.35 -16.81
CA PRO A 30 1.97 -6.59 -17.52
C PRO A 30 2.64 -6.69 -18.89
N MET A 31 3.12 -5.56 -19.45
CA MET A 31 3.80 -5.48 -20.74
C MET A 31 5.33 -5.41 -20.63
N ALA A 32 5.89 -5.71 -19.46
CA ALA A 32 7.35 -5.72 -19.28
C ALA A 32 8.00 -6.82 -20.15
N LEU A 33 8.98 -6.42 -20.97
CA LEU A 33 9.81 -7.35 -21.75
C LEU A 33 10.62 -8.30 -20.84
N HIS A 34 11.02 -7.79 -19.67
CA HIS A 34 11.75 -8.53 -18.64
C HIS A 34 11.06 -8.27 -17.29
N PRO A 35 10.06 -9.08 -16.91
CA PRO A 35 9.33 -8.89 -15.67
C PRO A 35 10.25 -9.07 -14.46
N VAL A 36 10.01 -8.27 -13.42
CA VAL A 36 10.72 -8.41 -12.13
C VAL A 36 10.21 -9.68 -11.44
N PRO A 37 11.09 -10.64 -11.10
CA PRO A 37 10.68 -11.84 -10.38
C PRO A 37 10.29 -11.50 -8.94
N ASN A 38 9.27 -12.17 -8.39
CA ASN A 38 8.85 -11.98 -7.00
C ASN A 38 10.02 -12.28 -6.03
N GLU A 39 10.85 -13.26 -6.36
CA GLU A 39 11.98 -13.70 -5.54
C GLU A 39 13.06 -12.63 -5.35
N LEU A 40 13.06 -11.58 -6.19
CA LEU A 40 14.00 -10.47 -6.02
C LEU A 40 13.69 -9.65 -4.77
N ILE A 41 12.40 -9.46 -4.46
CA ILE A 41 11.94 -8.69 -3.30
C ILE A 41 10.67 -9.37 -2.76
N PRO A 42 10.78 -10.51 -2.04
CA PRO A 42 9.63 -11.38 -1.76
C PRO A 42 8.67 -10.86 -0.69
N GLU A 43 9.14 -9.96 0.19
CA GLU A 43 8.38 -9.54 1.38
C GLU A 43 7.53 -8.28 1.14
N VAL A 44 7.53 -7.72 -0.07
CA VAL A 44 6.77 -6.50 -0.39
C VAL A 44 5.39 -6.85 -0.92
N THR A 45 4.45 -5.91 -0.84
CA THR A 45 3.15 -6.12 -1.49
C THR A 45 3.30 -5.99 -3.01
N HIS A 46 2.86 -7.01 -3.73
CA HIS A 46 2.89 -7.03 -5.20
C HIS A 46 1.51 -6.80 -5.77
N TRP A 47 1.41 -5.85 -6.69
CA TRP A 47 0.20 -5.55 -7.44
C TRP A 47 0.35 -5.99 -8.90
N ARG A 48 -0.62 -6.76 -9.39
CA ARG A 48 -0.61 -7.33 -10.75
C ARG A 48 -1.96 -7.15 -11.42
N GLU A 49 -1.95 -6.90 -12.72
CA GLU A 49 -3.16 -7.02 -13.52
C GLU A 49 -3.38 -8.48 -13.94
N VAL A 50 -4.51 -9.05 -13.52
CA VAL A 50 -4.95 -10.41 -13.84
C VAL A 50 -6.38 -10.31 -14.37
N ASN A 51 -6.60 -10.70 -15.63
CA ASN A 51 -7.91 -10.66 -16.29
C ASN A 51 -8.61 -9.28 -16.21
N GLY A 52 -7.84 -8.19 -16.39
CA GLY A 52 -8.35 -6.82 -16.33
C GLY A 52 -8.69 -6.32 -14.92
N ARG A 53 -8.30 -7.05 -13.88
CA ARG A 53 -8.45 -6.65 -12.48
C ARG A 53 -7.08 -6.51 -11.84
N VAL A 54 -6.92 -5.52 -10.98
CA VAL A 54 -5.72 -5.39 -10.15
C VAL A 54 -5.88 -6.30 -8.93
N GLU A 55 -4.99 -7.27 -8.79
CA GLU A 55 -4.89 -8.17 -7.64
C GLU A 55 -3.70 -7.78 -6.76
N SER A 56 -3.85 -7.95 -5.45
CA SER A 56 -2.81 -7.70 -4.44
C SER A 56 -2.33 -9.01 -3.83
N GLU A 57 -1.02 -9.19 -3.77
CA GLU A 57 -0.34 -10.26 -3.06
C GLU A 57 0.54 -9.63 -1.98
N SER A 58 0.04 -9.57 -0.74
CA SER A 58 0.76 -9.04 0.41
C SER A 58 1.45 -10.16 1.18
N PHE A 59 2.70 -9.95 1.57
CA PHE A 59 3.46 -10.91 2.37
C PHE A 59 3.13 -10.81 3.87
N PHE A 60 2.94 -9.60 4.38
CA PHE A 60 2.59 -9.34 5.78
C PHE A 60 1.08 -9.16 5.94
N ASP A 61 0.53 -9.71 7.02
CA ASP A 61 -0.90 -9.55 7.38
C ASP A 61 -1.23 -8.12 7.86
N VAL A 62 -0.21 -7.39 8.33
CA VAL A 62 -0.34 -6.06 8.91
C VAL A 62 0.30 -5.03 7.99
N SER A 63 -0.46 -3.97 7.67
CA SER A 63 0.04 -2.72 7.09
C SER A 63 -0.44 -1.56 7.97
N ILE A 64 0.48 -0.64 8.23
CA ILE A 64 0.30 0.49 9.13
C ILE A 64 0.22 1.81 8.37
N LEU A 65 0.87 1.90 7.21
CA LEU A 65 0.86 3.10 6.39
C LEU A 65 -0.13 2.95 5.25
N ARG A 66 -1.11 3.86 5.21
CA ARG A 66 -1.99 4.02 4.07
C ARG A 66 -1.85 5.42 3.52
N SER A 67 -1.58 5.52 2.23
CA SER A 67 -1.68 6.77 1.49
C SER A 67 -2.93 6.78 0.61
N ARG A 68 -3.44 7.98 0.32
CA ARG A 68 -4.53 8.18 -0.63
C ARG A 68 -4.17 9.34 -1.54
N THR A 69 -4.04 9.06 -2.83
CA THR A 69 -3.88 10.09 -3.86
C THR A 69 -5.23 10.40 -4.47
N LEU A 70 -5.60 11.68 -4.52
CA LEU A 70 -6.80 12.14 -5.20
C LEU A 70 -6.43 12.73 -6.56
N VAL A 71 -7.05 12.22 -7.62
CA VAL A 71 -6.99 12.84 -8.95
C VAL A 71 -8.13 13.85 -9.02
N LEU A 72 -7.77 15.13 -9.08
CA LEU A 72 -8.71 16.25 -9.10
C LEU A 72 -8.71 16.91 -10.48
N SER A 73 -9.84 17.48 -10.89
CA SER A 73 -9.87 18.34 -12.07
C SER A 73 -9.05 19.61 -11.81
N ALA A 74 -8.55 20.26 -12.86
CA ALA A 74 -7.59 21.36 -12.73
C ALA A 74 -8.07 22.54 -11.83
N ASN A 75 -9.38 22.74 -11.74
CA ASN A 75 -9.99 23.81 -10.95
C ASN A 75 -10.70 23.31 -9.68
N ALA A 76 -10.62 22.02 -9.37
CA ALA A 76 -11.23 21.49 -8.16
C ALA A 76 -10.47 21.98 -6.92
N LYS A 77 -11.24 22.32 -5.88
CA LYS A 77 -10.70 22.68 -4.57
C LYS A 77 -9.96 21.46 -3.99
N VAL A 78 -8.74 21.67 -3.51
CA VAL A 78 -8.03 20.67 -2.71
C VAL A 78 -8.79 20.44 -1.40
N PRO A 79 -9.22 19.20 -1.08
CA PRO A 79 -9.95 18.93 0.15
C PRO A 79 -9.13 19.24 1.40
N SER A 80 -9.80 19.71 2.46
CA SER A 80 -9.18 19.79 3.78
C SER A 80 -8.98 18.41 4.39
N LEU A 81 -8.14 18.32 5.43
CA LEU A 81 -7.95 17.08 6.17
C LEU A 81 -9.28 16.56 6.75
N ASP A 82 -10.13 17.44 7.28
CA ASP A 82 -11.42 17.05 7.84
C ASP A 82 -12.37 16.50 6.76
N GLU A 83 -12.36 17.09 5.56
CA GLU A 83 -13.11 16.59 4.40
C GLU A 83 -12.60 15.20 3.96
N LEU A 84 -11.28 14.95 4.03
CA LEU A 84 -10.67 13.65 3.71
C LEU A 84 -11.01 12.55 4.72
N LEU A 85 -11.05 12.90 6.02
CA LEU A 85 -11.32 11.95 7.10
C LEU A 85 -12.80 11.58 7.22
N THR A 86 -13.70 12.46 6.79
CA THR A 86 -15.17 12.24 6.83
C THR A 86 -15.73 11.60 5.56
N ALA A 87 -14.99 11.65 4.45
CA ALA A 87 -15.40 11.01 3.20
C ALA A 87 -15.35 9.48 3.33
N THR A 88 -16.53 8.86 3.52
CA THR A 88 -16.70 7.40 3.66
C THR A 88 -16.46 6.60 2.37
N SER A 89 -16.38 7.27 1.21
CA SER A 89 -16.03 6.68 -0.08
C SER A 89 -15.26 7.67 -0.96
N PRO A 90 -14.44 7.21 -1.92
CA PRO A 90 -13.99 8.05 -3.01
C PRO A 90 -15.18 8.65 -3.77
N PRO A 91 -15.14 9.94 -4.18
CA PRO A 91 -16.14 10.46 -5.11
C PRO A 91 -16.09 9.60 -6.38
N GLU A 92 -17.25 9.15 -6.84
CA GLU A 92 -17.37 8.41 -8.09
C GLU A 92 -16.82 9.27 -9.25
N LEU A 93 -15.96 8.67 -10.07
CA LEU A 93 -15.42 9.26 -11.29
C LEU A 93 -16.41 9.14 -12.45
#